data_AF-A0A849NKN4-F1
#
_entry.id   AF-A0A849NKN4-F1
#
_cell.length_a   1.000
_cell.length_b   1.000
_cell.length_c   1.000
_cell.angle_alpha   90.00
_cell.angle_beta   90.00
_cell.angle_gamma   90.00
#
_symmetry.space_group_name_H-M   'P 1'
#
loop_
_entity.id
_entity.type
_entity.pdbx_description
1 polymer ?
#
loop_
_entity_poly.entity_id
_entity_poly.type
_entity_poly.pdbx_seq_one_letter_code
_entity_poly.pdbx_strand_id
1 'polypeptide(L)'
;MKKYALLLFLIFISTEVISQKKDKYSIWANVGGGISLSKFSKGNGGLSYNFGLSASRGKWMLALKHRNETEFILFVTPHESFKSTSVLFGLSNRMLKESSNIQLNANLLIGASIIKISERGKLIEDERWSNKYEINGSSAIGLPFEFELQLRLKNYFGFSFSVFSNINGYENLFGFGFNLLVGKM
;
A
#
# COMPACT_ATOMS: atom_id res chain seq x y z
N MET A 1 14.46 14.23 7.12
CA MET A 1 13.21 13.46 7.27
C MET A 1 12.25 13.95 8.35
N LYS A 2 12.69 14.42 9.53
CA LYS A 2 11.79 14.88 10.62
C LYS A 2 10.90 16.11 10.31
N LYS A 3 11.31 16.98 9.37
CA LYS A 3 10.60 18.25 9.08
C LYS A 3 9.29 18.07 8.30
N TYR A 4 9.15 17.01 7.51
CA TYR A 4 7.95 16.78 6.68
C TYR A 4 6.80 16.13 7.45
N ALA A 5 7.10 15.37 8.51
CA ALA A 5 6.10 14.78 9.39
C ALA A 5 5.34 15.86 10.19
N LEU A 6 6.05 16.90 10.63
CA LEU A 6 5.45 18.05 11.32
C LEU A 6 4.53 18.84 10.37
N LEU A 7 4.92 18.99 9.11
CA LEU A 7 4.11 19.68 8.09
C LEU A 7 2.81 18.92 7.81
N LEU A 8 2.88 17.59 7.67
CA LEU A 8 1.69 16.73 7.52
C LEU A 8 0.77 16.84 8.76
N PHE A 9 1.34 16.84 9.97
CA PHE A 9 0.58 17.00 11.21
C PHE A 9 -0.11 18.37 11.31
N LEU A 10 0.57 19.44 10.87
CA LEU A 10 0.01 20.80 10.86
C LEU A 10 -1.11 20.97 9.82
N ILE A 11 -1.01 20.32 8.65
CA ILE A 11 -2.09 20.30 7.66
C ILE A 11 -3.34 19.63 8.26
N PHE A 12 -3.18 18.50 8.96
CA PHE A 12 -4.30 17.81 9.63
C PHE A 12 -5.00 18.70 10.67
N ILE A 13 -4.26 19.47 11.48
CA ILE A 13 -4.85 20.37 12.49
C ILE A 13 -5.56 21.57 11.85
N SER A 14 -5.02 22.14 10.77
CA SER A 14 -5.59 23.33 10.14
C SER A 14 -6.98 23.12 9.53
N THR A 15 -7.33 21.88 9.19
CA THR A 15 -8.66 21.53 8.63
C THR A 15 -9.80 21.56 9.65
N GLU A 16 -9.50 21.65 10.96
CA GLU A 16 -10.51 21.72 12.03
C GLU A 16 -11.25 23.07 12.07
N VAL A 17 -10.65 24.17 11.60
CA VAL A 17 -11.17 25.53 11.82
C VAL A 17 -12.19 25.97 10.75
N ILE A 18 -12.34 25.23 9.65
CA ILE A 18 -13.20 25.62 8.52
C ILE A 18 -14.07 24.43 8.06
N SER A 19 -15.20 24.19 8.73
CA SER A 19 -16.27 23.39 8.11
C SER A 19 -17.66 23.69 8.69
N GLN A 20 -18.35 24.65 8.07
CA GLN A 20 -19.81 24.70 8.06
C GLN A 20 -20.35 23.60 7.13
N LYS A 21 -21.44 22.93 7.56
CA LYS A 21 -22.21 21.88 6.86
C LYS A 21 -22.07 21.86 5.33
N LYS A 22 -21.13 21.06 4.81
CA LYS A 22 -21.03 20.62 3.40
C LYS A 22 -20.36 19.24 3.39
N ASP A 23 -20.74 18.39 2.42
CA ASP A 23 -20.25 17.01 2.24
C ASP A 23 -18.87 16.76 2.85
N LYS A 24 -18.82 16.04 3.97
CA LYS A 24 -17.57 15.82 4.68
C LYS A 24 -16.64 14.96 3.84
N TYR A 25 -15.46 15.51 3.56
CA TYR A 25 -14.35 14.76 3.02
C TYR A 25 -13.74 13.92 4.13
N SER A 26 -13.43 12.66 3.83
CA SER A 26 -12.76 11.78 4.77
C SER A 26 -11.36 11.45 4.27
N ILE A 27 -10.35 11.66 5.11
CA ILE A 27 -8.93 11.45 4.79
C ILE A 27 -8.36 10.40 5.74
N TRP A 28 -7.66 9.41 5.19
CA TRP A 28 -7.06 8.30 5.93
C TRP A 28 -5.63 8.05 5.50
N ALA A 29 -4.73 8.01 6.48
CA ALA A 29 -3.42 7.39 6.33
C ALA A 29 -3.51 5.90 6.65
N ASN A 30 -2.74 5.09 5.94
CA ASN A 30 -2.60 3.67 6.19
C ASN A 30 -1.14 3.26 6.23
N VAL A 31 -0.84 2.32 7.11
CA VAL A 31 0.44 1.62 7.17
C VAL A 31 0.18 0.15 7.44
N GLY A 32 0.87 -0.72 6.74
CA GLY A 32 0.57 -2.13 6.82
C GLY A 32 1.65 -3.01 6.26
N GLY A 33 1.36 -4.30 6.31
CA GLY A 33 2.20 -5.34 5.75
C GLY A 33 1.35 -6.47 5.21
N GLY A 34 1.98 -7.38 4.48
CA GLY A 34 1.27 -8.44 3.81
C GLY A 34 2.19 -9.49 3.22
N ILE A 35 1.57 -10.43 2.54
CA ILE A 35 2.24 -11.46 1.76
C ILE A 35 1.87 -11.27 0.29
N SER A 36 2.84 -11.42 -0.59
CA SER A 36 2.62 -11.42 -2.03
C SER A 36 3.07 -12.72 -2.66
N LEU A 37 2.35 -13.11 -3.69
CA LEU A 37 2.71 -14.12 -4.67
C LEU A 37 3.27 -13.36 -5.88
N SER A 38 4.58 -13.24 -5.91
CA SER A 38 5.37 -12.74 -7.02
C SER A 38 6.45 -13.75 -7.32
N LYS A 39 6.84 -13.85 -8.57
CA LYS A 39 7.91 -14.74 -8.98
C LYS A 39 9.24 -14.04 -8.65
N PHE A 40 10.09 -14.77 -7.96
CA PHE A 40 11.45 -14.37 -7.61
C PHE A 40 12.38 -15.47 -8.10
N SER A 41 13.66 -15.16 -8.33
CA SER A 41 14.61 -16.12 -8.87
C SER A 41 14.79 -17.37 -7.99
N LYS A 42 14.56 -17.29 -6.66
CA LYS A 42 14.64 -18.45 -5.74
C LYS A 42 13.31 -18.80 -5.07
N GLY A 43 12.17 -18.20 -5.44
CA GLY A 43 10.89 -18.49 -4.81
C GLY A 43 9.69 -17.81 -5.46
N ASN A 44 8.48 -18.14 -5.00
CA ASN A 44 7.23 -17.57 -5.52
C ASN A 44 6.46 -16.77 -4.46
N GLY A 45 7.17 -16.15 -3.52
CA GLY A 45 6.54 -15.45 -2.40
C GLY A 45 7.41 -14.37 -1.77
N GLY A 46 6.76 -13.29 -1.34
CA GLY A 46 7.41 -12.13 -0.74
C GLY A 46 6.65 -11.57 0.46
N LEU A 47 7.37 -10.84 1.30
CA LEU A 47 6.78 -9.99 2.32
C LEU A 47 6.60 -8.59 1.74
N SER A 48 5.43 -8.02 1.96
CA SER A 48 5.12 -6.65 1.56
C SER A 48 5.00 -5.75 2.77
N TYR A 49 5.52 -4.53 2.63
CA TYR A 49 5.20 -3.38 3.46
C TYR A 49 4.45 -2.37 2.60
N ASN A 50 3.46 -1.71 3.17
CA ASN A 50 2.75 -0.66 2.47
C ASN A 50 2.52 0.57 3.35
N PHE A 51 2.42 1.70 2.67
CA PHE A 51 2.01 2.98 3.21
C PHE A 51 1.07 3.63 2.21
N GLY A 52 0.09 4.39 2.69
CA GLY A 52 -0.77 5.13 1.78
C GLY A 52 -1.53 6.26 2.45
N LEU A 53 -2.06 7.12 1.59
CA LEU A 53 -2.99 8.18 1.91
C LEU A 53 -4.21 8.00 1.01
N SER A 54 -5.41 8.13 1.57
CA SER A 54 -6.63 8.12 0.78
C SER A 54 -7.56 9.24 1.20
N ALA A 55 -8.28 9.78 0.22
CA ALA A 55 -9.32 10.78 0.41
C ALA A 55 -10.60 10.26 -0.25
N SER A 56 -11.73 10.41 0.44
CA SER A 56 -13.03 10.01 -0.08
C SER A 56 -14.06 11.11 0.07
N ARG A 57 -14.95 11.23 -0.92
CA ARG A 57 -16.13 12.09 -0.89
C ARG A 57 -17.34 11.28 -1.39
N GLY A 58 -18.28 11.03 -0.48
CA GLY A 58 -19.40 10.13 -0.77
C GLY A 58 -18.89 8.73 -1.13
N LYS A 59 -19.28 8.23 -2.30
CA LYS A 59 -18.83 6.93 -2.82
C LYS A 59 -17.48 6.95 -3.53
N TRP A 60 -16.91 8.12 -3.81
CA TRP A 60 -15.67 8.21 -4.59
C TRP A 60 -14.46 8.24 -3.67
N MET A 61 -13.40 7.56 -4.08
CA MET A 61 -12.15 7.47 -3.34
C MET A 61 -10.95 7.64 -4.27
N LEU A 62 -9.98 8.43 -3.81
CA LEU A 62 -8.66 8.57 -4.40
C LEU A 62 -7.63 8.10 -3.38
N ALA A 63 -6.65 7.32 -3.78
CA ALA A 63 -5.58 6.85 -2.92
C ALA A 63 -4.21 6.98 -3.58
N LEU A 64 -3.23 7.42 -2.80
CA LEU A 64 -1.81 7.32 -3.12
C LEU A 64 -1.24 6.20 -2.27
N LYS A 65 -0.64 5.18 -2.88
CA LYS A 65 -0.04 4.06 -2.16
C LYS A 65 1.40 3.83 -2.58
N HIS A 66 2.21 3.46 -1.60
CA HIS A 66 3.55 2.96 -1.78
C HIS A 66 3.61 1.54 -1.22
N ARG A 67 4.11 0.60 -2.01
CA ARG A 67 4.31 -0.79 -1.61
C ARG A 67 5.75 -1.19 -1.89
N ASN A 68 6.38 -1.81 -0.91
CA ASN A 68 7.68 -2.44 -1.06
C ASN A 68 7.51 -3.93 -0.76
N GLU A 69 7.87 -4.78 -1.71
CA GLU A 69 7.86 -6.23 -1.57
C GLU A 69 9.27 -6.76 -1.64
N THR A 70 9.57 -7.78 -0.86
CA THR A 70 10.90 -8.37 -0.76
C THR A 70 10.77 -9.88 -0.69
N GLU A 71 11.63 -10.58 -1.42
CA GLU A 71 11.71 -12.05 -1.45
C GLU A 71 11.76 -12.63 -0.03
N PHE A 72 10.92 -13.62 0.27
CA PHE A 72 10.93 -14.28 1.57
C PHE A 72 12.13 -15.24 1.67
N ILE A 73 13.22 -14.78 2.30
CA ILE A 73 14.37 -15.64 2.61
C ILE A 73 14.78 -15.40 4.06
N LEU A 74 14.86 -16.47 4.86
CA LEU A 74 15.25 -16.37 6.27
C LEU A 74 16.74 -16.05 6.49
N PHE A 75 17.66 -16.36 5.57
CA PHE A 75 19.11 -16.30 5.86
C PHE A 75 20.06 -15.95 4.69
N VAL A 76 19.58 -15.58 3.49
CA VAL A 76 20.48 -15.33 2.32
C VAL A 76 20.20 -13.99 1.65
N THR A 77 21.21 -13.13 1.65
CA THR A 77 21.27 -11.90 0.83
C THR A 77 21.93 -12.21 -0.52
N PRO A 78 21.69 -11.42 -1.58
CA PRO A 78 20.79 -10.27 -1.69
C PRO A 78 19.35 -10.69 -1.99
N HIS A 79 18.40 -9.91 -1.50
CA HIS A 79 16.97 -10.14 -1.72
C HIS A 79 16.48 -9.39 -2.95
N GLU A 80 15.66 -10.04 -3.75
CA GLU A 80 14.94 -9.36 -4.81
C GLU A 80 13.81 -8.50 -4.22
N SER A 81 13.53 -7.36 -4.85
CA SER A 81 12.49 -6.46 -4.35
C SER A 81 11.72 -5.73 -5.45
N PHE A 82 10.44 -5.47 -5.15
CA PHE A 82 9.53 -4.73 -5.99
C PHE A 82 9.00 -3.51 -5.23
N LYS A 83 9.25 -2.32 -5.75
CA LYS A 83 8.76 -1.06 -5.18
C LYS A 83 7.77 -0.42 -6.12
N SER A 84 6.51 -0.33 -5.71
CA SER A 84 5.44 0.28 -6.47
C SER A 84 4.98 1.57 -5.80
N THR A 85 4.87 2.65 -6.57
CA THR A 85 4.17 3.87 -6.15
C THR A 85 2.99 4.08 -7.09
N SER A 86 1.77 4.09 -6.54
CA SER A 86 0.54 4.09 -7.30
C SER A 86 -0.41 5.21 -6.90
N VAL A 87 -1.13 5.72 -7.90
CA VAL A 87 -2.32 6.52 -7.72
C VAL A 87 -3.51 5.67 -8.14
N LEU A 88 -4.47 5.53 -7.24
CA LEU A 88 -5.66 4.69 -7.40
C LEU A 88 -6.92 5.54 -7.27
N PHE A 89 -7.90 5.25 -8.09
CA PHE A 89 -9.22 5.85 -8.03
C PHE A 89 -10.29 4.76 -8.03
N GLY A 90 -11.39 5.00 -7.34
CA GLY A 90 -12.51 4.07 -7.39
C GLY A 90 -13.62 4.37 -6.41
N LEU A 91 -14.28 3.30 -5.98
CA LEU A 91 -15.54 3.37 -5.25
C LEU A 91 -15.38 2.84 -3.83
N SER A 92 -15.99 3.54 -2.87
CA SER A 92 -16.17 3.12 -1.47
C SER A 92 -17.65 2.93 -1.21
N ASN A 93 -18.05 1.68 -0.95
CA ASN A 93 -19.41 1.33 -0.58
C ASN A 93 -19.48 1.07 0.93
N ARG A 94 -20.28 1.85 1.63
CA ARG A 94 -20.56 1.64 3.05
C ARG A 94 -21.55 0.48 3.17
N MET A 95 -21.11 -0.64 3.75
CA MET A 95 -21.93 -1.86 3.88
C MET A 95 -22.78 -1.85 5.16
N LEU A 96 -22.28 -1.26 6.25
CA LEU A 96 -22.99 -1.16 7.53
C LEU A 96 -22.91 0.29 8.05
N LYS A 97 -24.06 0.86 8.44
CA LYS A 97 -24.19 2.28 8.83
C LYS A 97 -24.81 2.44 10.24
N GLU A 98 -24.10 3.19 11.08
CA GLU A 98 -24.57 4.17 12.11
C GLU A 98 -25.32 3.78 13.39
N SER A 99 -25.46 2.51 13.80
CA SER A 99 -25.95 2.25 15.16
C SER A 99 -24.84 2.24 16.24
N SER A 100 -23.60 1.97 15.84
CA SER A 100 -22.46 1.83 16.77
C SER A 100 -21.23 2.57 16.26
N ASN A 101 -20.22 2.71 17.13
CA ASN A 101 -18.90 3.29 16.84
C ASN A 101 -18.08 2.53 15.77
N ILE A 102 -18.73 1.75 14.90
CA ILE A 102 -18.12 0.82 13.96
C ILE A 102 -18.74 1.06 12.58
N GLN A 103 -17.89 1.21 11.57
CA GLN A 103 -18.31 1.28 10.16
C GLN A 103 -17.53 0.25 9.34
N LEU A 104 -18.24 -0.44 8.45
CA LEU A 104 -17.65 -1.39 7.51
C LEU A 104 -17.81 -0.84 6.08
N ASN A 105 -16.69 -0.67 5.39
CA ASN A 105 -16.64 -0.22 4.00
C ASN A 105 -15.95 -1.27 3.13
N ALA A 106 -16.46 -1.44 1.92
CA ALA A 106 -15.78 -2.16 0.85
C ALA A 106 -15.34 -1.17 -0.23
N ASN A 107 -14.06 -1.18 -0.57
CA ASN A 107 -13.46 -0.30 -1.55
C ASN A 107 -12.97 -1.12 -2.74
N LEU A 108 -13.23 -0.61 -3.94
CA LEU A 108 -12.68 -1.14 -5.18
C LEU A 108 -11.91 -0.03 -5.88
N LEU A 109 -10.62 -0.25 -6.13
CA LEU A 109 -9.68 0.74 -6.59
C LEU A 109 -8.88 0.22 -7.79
N ILE A 110 -8.65 1.08 -8.77
CA ILE A 110 -7.82 0.83 -9.95
C ILE A 110 -6.98 2.07 -10.24
N GLY A 111 -5.81 1.92 -10.85
CA GLY A 111 -5.14 3.10 -11.36
C GLY A 111 -3.85 2.82 -12.10
N ALA A 112 -2.86 3.67 -11.86
CA ALA A 112 -1.56 3.61 -12.50
C ALA A 112 -0.46 3.59 -11.44
N SER A 113 0.63 2.90 -11.75
CA SER A 113 1.80 2.80 -10.88
C SER A 113 3.09 2.90 -11.65
N ILE A 114 4.11 3.41 -10.96
CA ILE A 114 5.51 3.26 -11.36
C ILE A 114 6.11 2.21 -10.45
N ILE A 115 6.72 1.20 -11.07
CA ILE A 115 7.32 0.06 -10.40
C ILE A 115 8.83 0.14 -10.63
N LYS A 116 9.60 -0.04 -9.56
CA LYS A 116 11.04 -0.23 -9.59
C LYS A 116 11.34 -1.64 -9.10
N ILE A 117 12.18 -2.35 -9.83
CA ILE A 117 12.49 -3.75 -9.57
C ILE A 117 13.99 -3.84 -9.33
N SER A 118 14.37 -4.64 -8.35
CA SER A 118 15.77 -4.96 -8.07
C SER A 118 15.89 -6.47 -8.05
N GLU A 119 16.57 -7.00 -9.06
CA GLU A 119 16.70 -8.44 -9.29
C GLU A 119 18.12 -8.91 -9.08
N ARG A 120 18.23 -10.20 -8.79
CA ARG A 120 19.51 -10.87 -8.66
C ARG A 120 20.08 -11.15 -10.05
N GLY A 121 21.21 -10.52 -10.35
CA GLY A 121 22.03 -10.79 -11.53
C GLY A 121 23.02 -11.92 -11.29
N LYS A 122 24.24 -11.78 -11.84
CA LYS A 122 25.27 -12.81 -11.75
C LYS A 122 25.84 -12.94 -10.33
N LEU A 123 26.24 -14.15 -9.95
CA LEU A 123 26.98 -14.41 -8.72
C LEU A 123 28.38 -13.80 -8.85
N ILE A 124 28.75 -12.95 -7.89
CA ILE A 124 30.06 -12.29 -7.80
C ILE A 124 30.97 -13.08 -6.86
N GLU A 125 30.47 -13.43 -5.67
CA GLU A 125 31.22 -14.17 -4.65
C GLU A 125 30.31 -15.20 -3.97
N ASP A 126 30.85 -16.40 -3.75
CA ASP A 126 30.18 -17.53 -3.10
C ASP A 126 30.93 -17.88 -1.80
N GLU A 127 30.51 -17.29 -0.68
CA GLU A 127 31.01 -17.68 0.63
C GLU A 127 29.99 -18.57 1.33
N ARG A 128 30.46 -19.49 2.17
CA ARG A 128 29.65 -20.51 2.85
C ARG A 128 28.41 -19.97 3.62
N TRP A 129 28.40 -18.68 3.94
CA TRP A 129 27.34 -18.00 4.68
C TRP A 129 26.91 -16.67 4.04
N SER A 130 27.50 -16.27 2.91
CA SER A 130 27.25 -14.97 2.29
C SER A 130 27.49 -15.07 0.79
N ASN A 131 26.45 -14.81 -0.01
CA ASN A 131 26.58 -14.81 -1.46
C ASN A 131 26.39 -13.38 -1.93
N LYS A 132 27.36 -12.85 -2.70
CA LYS A 132 27.20 -11.56 -3.36
C LYS A 132 26.76 -11.78 -4.78
N TYR A 133 25.72 -11.08 -5.18
CA TYR A 133 25.27 -11.06 -6.57
C TYR A 133 25.23 -9.61 -7.07
N GLU A 134 25.38 -9.46 -8.37
CA GLU A 134 25.04 -8.24 -9.08
C GLU A 134 23.55 -7.93 -8.87
N ILE A 135 23.18 -6.65 -8.79
CA ILE A 135 21.78 -6.22 -8.68
C ILE A 135 21.42 -5.49 -9.97
N ASN A 136 20.48 -6.06 -10.71
CA ASN A 136 19.93 -5.44 -11.91
C ASN A 136 18.71 -4.60 -11.53
N GLY A 137 18.75 -3.32 -11.88
CA GLY A 137 17.64 -2.40 -11.67
C GLY A 137 16.81 -2.24 -12.93
N SER A 138 15.50 -2.44 -12.85
CA SER A 138 14.57 -2.12 -13.94
C SER A 138 13.41 -1.26 -13.45
N SER A 139 12.67 -0.66 -14.38
CA SER A 139 11.50 0.15 -14.07
C SER A 139 10.40 -0.11 -15.08
N ALA A 140 9.16 -0.17 -14.62
CA ALA A 140 8.00 -0.44 -15.44
C ALA A 140 6.82 0.42 -15.01
N ILE A 141 5.87 0.61 -15.92
CA ILE A 141 4.55 1.13 -15.60
C ILE A 141 3.64 -0.08 -15.33
N GLY A 142 2.78 0.04 -14.33
CA GLY A 142 1.82 -1.00 -13.99
C GLY A 142 0.41 -0.47 -13.79
N LEU A 143 -0.55 -1.38 -13.91
CA LEU A 143 -1.97 -1.19 -13.66
C LEU A 143 -2.33 -1.89 -12.34
N PRO A 144 -2.24 -1.18 -11.21
CA PRO A 144 -2.64 -1.70 -9.92
C PRO A 144 -4.16 -1.78 -9.78
N PHE A 145 -4.61 -2.86 -9.14
CA PHE A 145 -5.99 -3.11 -8.74
C PHE A 145 -6.00 -3.47 -7.27
N GLU A 146 -6.99 -3.00 -6.53
CA GLU A 146 -7.12 -3.31 -5.11
C GLU A 146 -8.58 -3.39 -4.69
N PHE A 147 -8.92 -4.47 -4.00
CA PHE A 147 -10.14 -4.61 -3.25
C PHE A 147 -9.81 -4.56 -1.76
N GLU A 148 -10.46 -3.67 -1.01
CA GLU A 148 -10.15 -3.44 0.40
C GLU A 148 -11.41 -3.43 1.24
N LEU A 149 -11.42 -4.24 2.30
CA LEU A 149 -12.42 -4.22 3.36
C LEU A 149 -11.87 -3.42 4.53
N GLN A 150 -12.52 -2.30 4.86
CA GLN A 150 -12.14 -1.43 5.96
C GLN A 150 -13.13 -1.52 7.11
N LEU A 151 -12.63 -1.85 8.30
CA LEU A 151 -13.32 -1.74 9.56
C LEU A 151 -12.85 -0.47 10.28
N ARG A 152 -13.69 0.56 10.36
CA ARG A 152 -13.36 1.82 11.02
C ARG A 152 -14.00 1.85 12.41
N LEU A 153 -13.16 1.99 13.44
CA LEU A 153 -13.55 2.09 14.84
C LEU A 153 -13.46 3.56 15.26
N LYS A 154 -14.61 4.19 15.48
CA LYS A 154 -14.74 5.65 15.68
C LYS A 154 -14.20 6.45 14.48
N ASN A 155 -14.19 7.76 14.58
CA ASN A 155 -13.77 8.64 13.48
C ASN A 155 -12.26 8.67 13.23
N TYR A 156 -11.45 7.95 14.02
CA TYR A 156 -10.00 8.18 14.06
C TYR A 156 -9.12 6.99 13.75
N PHE A 157 -9.65 5.77 13.90
CA PHE A 157 -8.85 4.56 13.82
C PHE A 157 -9.59 3.47 13.06
N GLY A 158 -8.86 2.57 12.43
CA GLY A 158 -9.45 1.44 11.75
C GLY A 158 -8.43 0.42 11.33
N PHE A 159 -8.95 -0.63 10.74
CA PHE A 159 -8.18 -1.73 10.17
C PHE A 159 -8.66 -1.94 8.74
N SER A 160 -7.77 -2.33 7.85
CA SER A 160 -8.18 -2.83 6.55
C SER A 160 -7.51 -4.13 6.18
N PHE A 161 -8.24 -4.94 5.43
CA PHE A 161 -7.75 -6.11 4.73
C PHE A 161 -7.86 -5.81 3.25
N SER A 162 -6.77 -5.99 2.51
CA SER A 162 -6.72 -5.69 1.08
C SER A 162 -6.24 -6.90 0.29
N VAL A 163 -6.94 -7.21 -0.80
CA VAL A 163 -6.43 -8.05 -1.88
C VAL A 163 -5.97 -7.11 -2.99
N PHE A 164 -4.73 -7.27 -3.43
CA PHE A 164 -4.14 -6.39 -4.43
C PHE A 164 -3.51 -7.17 -5.57
N SER A 165 -3.49 -6.53 -6.73
CA SER A 165 -2.76 -6.98 -7.91
C SER A 165 -2.08 -5.80 -8.59
N ASN A 166 -0.98 -6.04 -9.30
CA ASN A 166 -0.38 -5.07 -10.19
C ASN A 166 0.06 -5.75 -11.48
N ILE A 167 -0.68 -5.51 -12.55
CA ILE A 167 -0.37 -6.01 -13.89
C ILE A 167 0.66 -5.07 -14.51
N ASN A 168 1.81 -5.58 -14.89
CA ASN A 168 2.86 -4.78 -15.49
C ASN A 168 3.64 -5.58 -16.53
N GLY A 169 4.42 -4.88 -17.36
CA GLY A 169 5.18 -5.50 -18.46
C GLY A 169 6.37 -6.35 -18.03
N TYR A 170 6.59 -6.49 -16.72
CA TYR A 170 7.69 -7.28 -16.16
C TYR A 170 7.14 -8.59 -15.57
N GLU A 171 6.48 -8.51 -14.42
CA GLU A 171 5.84 -9.65 -13.77
C GLU A 171 4.59 -9.23 -13.00
N ASN A 172 3.52 -10.00 -13.14
CA ASN A 172 2.29 -9.75 -12.41
C ASN A 172 2.49 -10.07 -10.92
N LEU A 173 2.03 -9.15 -10.09
CA LEU A 173 2.14 -9.23 -8.64
C LEU A 173 0.75 -9.35 -8.06
N PHE A 174 0.53 -10.31 -7.17
CA PHE A 174 -0.73 -10.52 -6.48
C PHE A 174 -0.47 -10.69 -4.98
N GLY A 175 -1.35 -10.21 -4.10
CA GLY A 175 -1.12 -10.39 -2.68
C GLY A 175 -2.25 -9.97 -1.77
N PHE A 176 -2.02 -10.22 -0.48
CA PHE A 176 -2.91 -9.91 0.61
C PHE A 176 -2.19 -9.02 1.61
N GLY A 177 -2.88 -7.99 2.11
CA GLY A 177 -2.33 -7.02 3.05
C GLY A 177 -3.28 -6.75 4.21
N PHE A 178 -2.70 -6.42 5.35
CA PHE A 178 -3.39 -5.91 6.52
C PHE A 178 -2.81 -4.55 6.89
N ASN A 179 -3.68 -3.59 7.13
CA ASN A 179 -3.29 -2.20 7.36
C ASN A 179 -3.97 -1.63 8.61
N LEU A 180 -3.21 -0.80 9.32
CA LEU A 180 -3.73 0.12 10.32
C LEU A 180 -4.12 1.43 9.64
N LEU A 181 -5.32 1.92 9.94
CA LEU A 181 -5.86 3.16 9.40
C LEU A 181 -5.91 4.21 10.51
N VAL A 182 -5.45 5.41 10.20
CA VAL A 182 -5.61 6.59 11.07
C VAL A 182 -6.11 7.75 10.21
N GLY A 183 -7.15 8.45 10.64
CA GLY A 183 -7.78 9.44 9.78
C GLY A 183 -8.90 10.23 10.43
N LYS A 184 -9.69 10.91 9.61
CA LYS A 184 -10.89 11.63 10.05
C LYS A 184 -12.02 11.49 9.02
N MET A 185 -13.25 11.43 9.53
CA MET A 185 -14.49 11.51 8.75
C MET A 185 -15.12 12.89 8.76
#